data_AF-G2EGS4-F1
#
_entry.id   AF-G2EGS4-F1
#
_cell.length_a   1.000
_cell.length_b   1.000
_cell.length_c   1.000
_cell.angle_alpha   90.00
_cell.angle_beta   90.00
_cell.angle_gamma   90.00
#
_symmetry.space_group_name_H-M   'P 1'
#
loop_
_entity.id
_entity.type
_entity.pdbx_description
1 polymer ?
#
loop_
_entity_poly.entity_id
_entity_poly.type
_entity_poly.pdbx_seq_one_letter_code
_entity_poly.pdbx_strand_id
1 'polypeptide(L)'
;MKTILILISFLFLTNSNVMHEDTPLQIDKNGNIIGLPKEFSPAKFDLNKKTLRINDKEIVFPKCLNYYFEEHRNPKLNLSASWYHSKDIMPYYLNFSISDKSVNYGYTILVDLETLELIYVEKPRTEGNTTYNPEIELEKKCLNEYKNGIKTIF
;
A
#
# COMPACT_ATOMS: atom_id res chain seq x y z
N MET A 1 25.00 44.79 -0.93
CA MET A 1 25.07 43.74 0.12
C MET A 1 23.72 43.43 0.75
N LYS A 2 22.89 44.42 1.16
CA LYS A 2 21.56 44.17 1.75
C LYS A 2 20.56 43.45 0.81
N THR A 3 20.57 43.78 -0.48
CA THR A 3 19.72 43.12 -1.50
C THR A 3 20.08 41.64 -1.72
N ILE A 4 21.36 41.29 -1.60
CA ILE A 4 21.83 39.90 -1.73
C ILE A 4 21.37 39.06 -0.52
N LEU A 5 21.40 39.63 0.68
CA LEU A 5 20.87 38.99 1.90
C LEU A 5 19.36 38.72 1.82
N ILE A 6 18.58 39.62 1.22
CA ILE A 6 17.15 39.42 1.01
C ILE A 6 16.91 38.30 -0.02
N LEU A 7 17.69 38.25 -1.10
CA LEU A 7 17.59 37.21 -2.11
C LEU A 7 17.94 35.82 -1.56
N ILE A 8 18.97 35.74 -0.70
CA ILE A 8 19.38 34.51 -0.01
C ILE A 8 18.30 34.04 0.97
N SER A 9 17.61 34.95 1.66
CA SER A 9 16.47 34.63 2.53
C SER A 9 15.32 33.95 1.78
N PHE A 10 15.00 34.41 0.55
CA PHE A 10 13.95 33.80 -0.27
C PHE A 10 14.30 32.38 -0.77
N LEU A 11 15.59 32.06 -0.94
CA LEU A 11 16.04 30.73 -1.35
C LEU A 11 15.85 29.66 -0.26
N PHE A 12 15.71 30.04 1.01
CA PHE A 12 15.45 29.11 2.10
C PHE A 12 13.95 28.84 2.33
N LEU A 13 13.05 29.62 1.72
CA LEU A 13 11.59 29.45 1.85
C LEU A 13 10.99 28.45 0.85
N THR A 14 11.78 27.90 -0.09
CA THR A 14 11.28 26.97 -1.12
C THR A 14 11.41 25.49 -0.75
N ASN A 15 11.87 25.17 0.46
CA ASN A 15 12.10 23.78 0.86
C ASN A 15 10.88 23.20 1.59
N SER A 16 10.00 22.56 0.82
CA SER A 16 9.69 21.13 0.95
C SER A 16 8.34 20.88 0.28
N ASN A 17 8.35 20.73 -1.04
CA ASN A 17 7.35 19.84 -1.65
C ASN A 17 7.74 18.44 -1.17
N VAL A 18 7.24 18.04 0.01
CA VAL A 18 7.12 16.61 0.31
C VAL A 18 6.14 16.12 -0.74
N MET A 19 6.68 15.71 -1.88
CA MET A 19 5.88 15.12 -2.93
C MET A 19 5.20 13.91 -2.28
N HIS A 20 3.87 13.95 -2.24
CA HIS A 20 3.03 12.91 -1.65
C HIS A 20 3.17 11.64 -2.51
N GLU A 21 4.28 10.95 -2.36
CA GLU A 21 4.61 9.76 -3.13
C GLU A 21 4.81 8.58 -2.20
N ASP A 22 3.93 7.60 -2.39
CA ASP A 22 4.08 6.22 -1.93
C ASP A 22 5.56 5.81 -1.86
N THR A 23 6.03 5.49 -0.66
CA THR A 23 7.40 4.99 -0.48
C THR A 23 7.45 3.53 -0.91
N PRO A 24 8.25 3.16 -1.93
CA PRO A 24 8.39 1.77 -2.34
C PRO A 24 9.02 0.91 -1.25
N LEU A 25 8.49 -0.30 -1.06
CA LEU A 25 8.95 -1.26 -0.07
C LEU A 25 9.51 -2.52 -0.76
N GLN A 26 10.32 -3.27 -0.03
CA GLN A 26 10.88 -4.53 -0.49
C GLN A 26 10.44 -5.67 0.42
N ILE A 27 10.19 -6.86 -0.16
CA ILE A 27 9.99 -8.09 0.61
C ILE A 27 11.26 -8.92 0.48
N ASP A 28 11.89 -9.25 1.60
CA ASP A 28 13.07 -10.12 1.60
C ASP A 28 12.69 -11.61 1.44
N LYS A 29 13.69 -12.48 1.31
CA LYS A 29 13.50 -13.93 1.15
C LYS A 29 12.76 -14.63 2.30
N ASN A 30 12.67 -14.00 3.48
CA ASN A 30 11.98 -14.52 4.66
C ASN A 30 10.58 -13.91 4.81
N GLY A 31 10.14 -13.12 3.84
CA GLY A 31 8.86 -12.41 3.88
C GLY A 31 8.89 -11.13 4.73
N ASN A 32 10.05 -10.63 5.19
CA ASN A 32 10.09 -9.38 5.93
C ASN A 32 9.88 -8.20 4.97
N ILE A 33 9.01 -7.27 5.34
CA ILE A 33 8.80 -6.01 4.61
C ILE A 33 9.84 -5.00 5.10
N ILE A 34 10.71 -4.55 4.19
CA ILE A 34 11.79 -3.61 4.45
C ILE A 34 11.41 -2.23 3.90
N GLY A 35 11.67 -1.19 4.69
CA GLY A 35 11.43 0.22 4.33
C GLY A 35 10.36 0.91 5.17
N LEU A 36 9.56 0.17 5.93
CA LEU A 36 8.60 0.75 6.88
C LEU A 36 9.31 1.31 8.13
N PRO A 37 8.75 2.38 8.75
CA PRO A 37 9.19 2.86 10.05
C PRO A 37 9.18 1.79 11.14
N LYS A 38 10.03 1.99 12.16
CA LYS A 38 10.23 1.01 13.23
C LYS A 38 8.96 0.77 14.05
N GLU A 39 8.05 1.75 14.18
CA GLU A 39 6.77 1.57 14.87
C GLU A 39 5.86 0.51 14.23
N PHE A 40 6.03 0.20 12.94
CA PHE A 40 5.27 -0.84 12.24
C PHE A 40 5.97 -2.21 12.25
N SER A 41 7.14 -2.29 12.89
CA SER A 41 7.89 -3.55 13.02
C SER A 41 7.32 -4.42 14.15
N PRO A 42 7.23 -5.75 13.99
CA PRO A 42 7.62 -6.51 12.80
C PRO A 42 6.61 -6.38 11.65
N ALA A 43 7.12 -6.19 10.44
CA ALA A 43 6.33 -6.17 9.22
C ALA A 43 6.69 -7.36 8.33
N LYS A 44 5.72 -8.22 8.01
CA LYS A 44 5.92 -9.41 7.18
C LYS A 44 4.76 -9.68 6.24
N PHE A 45 5.08 -10.19 5.06
CA PHE A 45 4.12 -10.75 4.12
C PHE A 45 4.56 -12.14 3.66
N ASP A 46 3.78 -13.16 4.02
CA ASP A 46 3.93 -14.52 3.48
C ASP A 46 3.14 -14.62 2.17
N LEU A 47 3.84 -14.61 1.04
CA LEU A 47 3.21 -14.67 -0.29
C LEU A 47 2.46 -16.00 -0.53
N ASN A 48 2.87 -17.10 0.10
CA ASN A 48 2.21 -18.39 -0.11
C ASN A 48 0.90 -18.45 0.67
N LYS A 49 0.93 -18.02 1.93
CA LYS A 49 -0.25 -18.01 2.81
C LYS A 49 -1.13 -16.77 2.64
N LYS A 50 -0.64 -15.75 1.93
CA LYS A 50 -1.24 -14.41 1.84
C LYS A 50 -1.50 -13.84 3.23
N THR A 51 -0.52 -13.97 4.10
CA THR A 51 -0.59 -13.51 5.50
C THR A 51 0.20 -12.23 5.64
N LEU A 52 -0.47 -11.15 6.03
CA LEU A 52 0.14 -9.88 6.37
C LEU A 52 0.21 -9.76 7.89
N ARG A 53 1.40 -9.46 8.39
CA ARG A 53 1.64 -9.06 9.77
C ARG A 53 2.25 -7.67 9.81
N ILE A 54 1.68 -6.78 10.61
CA ILE A 54 2.25 -5.49 10.95
C ILE A 54 2.15 -5.34 12.46
N ASN A 55 3.27 -5.07 13.12
CA ASN A 55 3.37 -5.01 14.58
C ASN A 55 2.79 -6.27 15.27
N ASP A 56 1.79 -6.08 16.12
CA ASP A 56 1.03 -7.06 16.89
C ASP A 56 -0.25 -7.49 16.17
N LYS A 57 -0.46 -7.11 14.91
CA LYS A 57 -1.65 -7.49 14.13
C LYS A 57 -1.28 -8.41 12.99
N GLU A 58 -2.17 -9.35 12.71
CA GLU A 58 -2.05 -10.30 11.62
C GLU A 58 -3.41 -10.50 10.93
N ILE A 59 -3.37 -10.67 9.61
CA ILE A 59 -4.50 -11.14 8.82
C ILE A 59 -4.04 -12.16 7.79
N VAL A 60 -4.82 -13.21 7.62
CA VAL A 60 -4.75 -14.09 6.44
C VAL A 60 -5.80 -13.61 5.46
N PHE A 61 -5.39 -13.20 4.25
CA PHE A 61 -6.33 -12.68 3.26
C PHE A 61 -7.35 -13.76 2.89
N PRO A 62 -8.66 -13.41 2.85
CA PRO A 62 -9.70 -14.36 2.50
C PRO A 62 -9.60 -14.77 1.03
N LYS A 63 -10.19 -15.91 0.68
CA LYS A 63 -10.10 -16.48 -0.68
C LYS A 63 -10.53 -15.51 -1.78
N CYS A 64 -11.54 -14.68 -1.50
CA CYS A 64 -12.00 -13.65 -2.44
C CYS A 64 -10.91 -12.63 -2.82
N LEU A 65 -9.96 -12.33 -1.92
CA LEU A 65 -8.82 -11.46 -2.23
C LEU A 65 -7.64 -12.22 -2.82
N ASN A 66 -7.45 -13.49 -2.45
CA ASN A 66 -6.36 -14.31 -3.00
C ASN A 66 -6.41 -14.40 -4.53
N TYR A 67 -7.62 -14.39 -5.10
CA TYR A 67 -7.85 -14.31 -6.54
C TYR A 67 -7.00 -13.21 -7.21
N TYR A 68 -6.91 -12.01 -6.64
CA TYR A 68 -6.19 -10.89 -7.27
C TYR A 68 -4.67 -11.08 -7.32
N PHE A 69 -4.11 -11.93 -6.47
CA PHE A 69 -2.67 -12.27 -6.50
C PHE A 69 -2.35 -13.37 -7.52
N GLU A 70 -3.36 -14.13 -7.94
CA GLU A 70 -3.20 -15.39 -8.70
C GLU A 70 -3.83 -15.33 -10.09
N GLU A 71 -4.69 -14.36 -10.35
CA GLU A 71 -5.40 -14.19 -11.62
C GLU A 71 -4.46 -14.00 -12.81
N HIS A 72 -3.35 -13.30 -12.60
CA HIS A 72 -2.37 -13.08 -13.66
C HIS A 72 -1.44 -14.29 -13.84
N ARG A 73 -0.97 -14.50 -15.08
CA ARG A 73 -0.06 -15.61 -15.41
C ARG A 73 1.32 -15.42 -14.81
N ASN A 74 1.85 -14.20 -14.84
CA ASN A 74 3.16 -13.84 -14.29
C ASN A 74 3.04 -12.59 -13.41
N PRO A 75 2.36 -12.69 -12.25
CA PRO A 75 2.09 -11.54 -11.41
C PRO A 75 3.40 -10.96 -10.86
N LYS A 76 3.53 -9.64 -10.97
CA LYS A 76 4.52 -8.85 -10.26
C LYS A 76 3.83 -8.13 -9.12
N LEU A 77 4.27 -8.44 -7.90
CA LEU A 77 3.83 -7.76 -6.69
C LEU A 77 4.84 -6.67 -6.33
N ASN A 78 4.36 -5.43 -6.21
CA ASN A 78 5.10 -4.32 -5.62
C ASN A 78 4.35 -3.84 -4.38
N LEU A 79 5.10 -3.53 -3.32
CA LEU A 79 4.54 -2.91 -2.12
C LEU A 79 4.98 -1.45 -2.08
N SER A 80 4.08 -0.58 -1.68
CA SER A 80 4.40 0.79 -1.31
C SER A 80 3.58 1.21 -0.09
N ALA A 81 3.98 2.26 0.61
CA ALA A 81 3.24 2.75 1.76
C ALA A 81 3.40 4.26 1.94
N SER A 82 2.50 4.85 2.69
CA SER A 82 2.56 6.26 3.07
C SER A 82 2.17 6.44 4.54
N TRP A 83 2.94 7.28 5.24
CA TRP A 83 2.83 7.51 6.68
C TRP A 83 3.22 8.93 7.12
N TYR A 84 3.21 9.90 6.20
CA TYR A 84 3.68 11.27 6.43
C TYR A 84 2.60 12.34 6.17
N HIS A 85 1.35 11.94 5.91
CA HIS A 85 0.20 12.85 5.80
C HIS A 85 -0.63 12.89 7.09
N SER A 86 -1.53 13.86 7.22
CA SER A 86 -2.54 13.82 8.30
C SER A 86 -3.43 12.59 8.14
N LYS A 87 -3.74 11.93 9.26
CA LYS A 87 -4.68 10.80 9.32
C LYS A 87 -6.14 11.23 9.13
N ASP A 88 -6.44 12.53 9.24
CA ASP A 88 -7.77 13.08 8.97
C ASP A 88 -8.16 12.99 7.49
N ILE A 89 -7.18 12.88 6.59
CA ILE A 89 -7.38 12.76 5.14
C ILE A 89 -7.51 11.28 4.76
N MET A 90 -6.56 10.46 5.23
CA MET A 90 -6.51 9.02 5.00
C MET A 90 -5.66 8.37 6.10
N PRO A 91 -5.99 7.16 6.57
CA PRO A 91 -5.09 6.43 7.46
C PRO A 91 -3.73 6.17 6.79
N TYR A 92 -2.71 5.92 7.59
CA TYR A 92 -1.46 5.38 7.07
C TYR A 92 -1.75 4.03 6.42
N TYR A 93 -1.15 3.79 5.25
CA TYR A 93 -1.56 2.65 4.45
C TYR A 93 -0.38 1.90 3.85
N LEU A 94 -0.64 0.63 3.57
CA LEU A 94 0.16 -0.26 2.77
C LEU A 94 -0.62 -0.60 1.51
N ASN A 95 0.04 -0.43 0.37
CA ASN A 95 -0.48 -0.70 -0.95
C ASN A 95 0.17 -1.97 -1.52
N PHE A 96 -0.67 -2.92 -1.94
CA PHE A 96 -0.26 -4.04 -2.78
C PHE A 96 -0.65 -3.74 -4.22
N SER A 97 0.35 -3.52 -5.08
CA SER A 97 0.15 -3.38 -6.52
C SER A 97 0.53 -4.69 -7.21
N ILE A 98 -0.46 -5.37 -7.79
CA ILE A 98 -0.29 -6.61 -8.55
C ILE A 98 -0.50 -6.29 -10.03
N SER A 99 0.49 -6.60 -10.85
CA SER A 99 0.45 -6.31 -12.29
C SER A 99 1.05 -7.45 -13.12
N ASP A 100 0.68 -7.53 -14.38
CA ASP A 100 1.32 -8.43 -15.35
C ASP A 100 1.55 -7.67 -16.65
N LYS A 101 2.79 -7.71 -17.16
CA LYS A 101 3.20 -7.00 -18.38
C LYS A 101 2.47 -7.48 -19.64
N SER A 102 1.83 -8.66 -19.58
CA SER A 102 1.09 -9.24 -20.70
C SER A 102 -0.33 -8.70 -20.86
N VAL A 103 -0.84 -7.98 -19.86
CA VAL A 103 -2.18 -7.36 -19.88
C VAL A 103 -2.10 -5.88 -19.51
N ASN A 104 -3.14 -5.12 -19.82
CA ASN A 104 -3.19 -3.68 -19.57
C ASN A 104 -3.91 -3.33 -18.25
N TYR A 105 -4.15 -4.30 -17.37
CA TYR A 105 -4.78 -4.08 -16.07
C TYR A 105 -4.00 -4.77 -14.96
N GLY A 106 -4.24 -4.31 -13.73
CA GLY A 106 -3.74 -4.93 -12.52
C GLY A 106 -4.77 -4.85 -11.41
N TYR A 107 -4.29 -5.04 -10.18
CA TYR A 107 -5.07 -4.92 -8.96
C TYR A 107 -4.30 -4.13 -7.92
N THR A 108 -5.02 -3.27 -7.21
CA THR A 108 -4.51 -2.52 -6.06
C THR A 108 -5.30 -2.99 -4.85
N ILE A 109 -4.64 -3.38 -3.77
CA ILE A 109 -5.27 -3.64 -2.48
C ILE A 109 -4.66 -2.70 -1.47
N LEU A 110 -5.47 -1.81 -0.90
CA LEU A 110 -5.01 -0.82 0.06
C LEU A 110 -5.49 -1.20 1.46
N VAL A 111 -4.56 -1.29 2.41
CA VAL A 111 -4.85 -1.67 3.80
C VAL A 111 -4.27 -0.63 4.76
N ASP A 112 -4.96 -0.40 5.86
CA ASP A 112 -4.49 0.47 6.95
C ASP A 112 -3.30 -0.18 7.67
N LEU A 113 -2.21 0.57 7.87
CA LEU A 113 -0.98 0.09 8.52
C LEU A 113 -1.14 -0.14 10.03
N GLU A 114 -2.02 0.62 10.69
CA GLU A 114 -2.24 0.55 12.14
C GLU A 114 -3.27 -0.52 12.51
N THR A 115 -4.31 -0.69 11.68
CA THR A 115 -5.45 -1.57 11.99
C THR A 115 -5.51 -2.85 11.16
N LEU A 116 -4.82 -2.89 10.01
CA LEU A 116 -4.97 -3.88 8.94
C LEU A 116 -6.37 -3.91 8.31
N GLU A 117 -7.24 -2.93 8.59
CA GLU A 117 -8.53 -2.83 7.91
C GLU A 117 -8.33 -2.59 6.41
N LEU A 118 -9.19 -3.23 5.61
CA LEU A 118 -9.20 -3.03 4.16
C LEU A 118 -9.79 -1.64 3.88
N ILE A 119 -9.04 -0.81 3.18
CA ILE A 119 -9.49 0.52 2.77
C ILE A 119 -10.29 0.37 1.47
N TYR A 120 -9.67 -0.19 0.43
CA TYR A 120 -10.33 -0.48 -0.85
C TYR A 120 -9.56 -1.52 -1.67
N VAL A 121 -10.21 -1.99 -2.74
CA VAL A 121 -9.58 -2.74 -3.83
C VAL A 121 -9.92 -2.04 -5.14
N GLU A 122 -8.94 -1.86 -6.02
CA GLU A 122 -9.16 -1.28 -7.36
C GLU A 122 -8.66 -2.22 -8.46
N LYS A 123 -9.20 -2.03 -9.67
CA LYS A 123 -8.72 -2.68 -10.90
C LYS A 123 -8.12 -1.64 -11.86
N PRO A 124 -6.92 -1.09 -11.56
CA PRO A 124 -6.28 -0.13 -12.45
C PRO A 124 -6.14 -0.71 -13.85
N ARG A 125 -6.54 0.06 -14.88
CA ARG A 125 -6.40 -0.31 -16.29
C ARG A 125 -5.92 0.86 -17.12
N THR A 126 -5.03 0.57 -18.06
CA THR A 126 -4.46 1.57 -18.96
C THR A 126 -5.13 1.47 -20.33
N GLU A 127 -5.66 2.59 -20.82
CA GLU A 127 -6.24 2.74 -22.15
C GLU A 127 -5.57 3.94 -22.83
N GLY A 128 -4.68 3.67 -23.79
CA GLY A 128 -3.83 4.70 -24.38
C GLY A 128 -2.88 5.32 -23.35
N ASN A 129 -3.02 6.63 -23.13
CA ASN A 129 -2.23 7.39 -22.15
C ASN A 129 -2.96 7.63 -20.82
N THR A 130 -4.15 7.05 -20.64
CA THR A 130 -4.98 7.28 -19.46
C THR A 130 -5.04 6.01 -18.61
N THR A 131 -4.85 6.18 -17.31
CA THR A 131 -5.07 5.12 -16.32
C THR A 131 -6.40 5.36 -15.61
N TYR A 132 -7.24 4.34 -15.58
CA TYR A 132 -8.51 4.34 -14.85
C TYR A 132 -8.39 3.39 -13.66
N ASN A 133 -8.80 3.85 -12.48
CA ASN A 133 -8.74 3.07 -11.23
C ASN A 133 -10.15 2.84 -10.67
N PRO A 134 -10.99 2.02 -11.33
CA PRO A 134 -12.30 1.70 -10.76
C PRO A 134 -12.12 0.88 -9.48
N GLU A 135 -12.77 1.32 -8.40
CA GLU A 135 -12.93 0.54 -7.19
C GLU A 135 -13.77 -0.72 -7.46
N ILE A 136 -13.41 -1.82 -6.83
CA ILE A 136 -14.11 -3.10 -6.90
C ILE A 136 -15.01 -3.20 -5.68
N GLU A 137 -16.32 -3.24 -5.91
CA GLU A 137 -17.28 -3.54 -4.84
C GLU A 137 -17.18 -5.03 -4.47
N LEU A 138 -16.65 -5.30 -3.28
CA LEU A 138 -16.55 -6.65 -2.75
C LEU A 138 -17.89 -7.10 -2.15
N GLU A 139 -18.22 -8.38 -2.34
CA GLU A 139 -19.39 -8.96 -1.70
C GLU A 139 -19.31 -8.80 -0.17
N LYS A 140 -20.45 -8.54 0.47
CA LYS A 140 -20.55 -8.41 1.94
C LYS A 140 -19.93 -9.59 2.68
N LYS A 141 -20.03 -10.80 2.11
CA LYS A 141 -19.38 -12.00 2.66
C LYS A 141 -17.87 -11.86 2.71
N CYS A 142 -17.24 -11.40 1.63
CA CYS A 142 -15.79 -11.19 1.54
C CYS A 142 -15.33 -10.15 2.57
N LEU A 143 -16.04 -9.03 2.68
CA LEU A 143 -15.74 -7.97 3.66
C LEU A 143 -15.83 -8.48 5.10
N ASN A 144 -16.86 -9.27 5.42
CA ASN A 144 -17.02 -9.89 6.74
C ASN A 144 -15.90 -10.90 7.03
N GLU A 145 -15.54 -11.74 6.06
CA GLU A 145 -14.43 -12.69 6.20
C GLU A 145 -13.09 -11.97 6.43
N TYR A 146 -12.83 -10.89 5.69
CA TYR A 146 -11.65 -10.05 5.88
C TYR A 146 -11.61 -9.47 7.30
N LYS A 147 -12.68 -8.77 7.71
CA LYS A 147 -12.77 -8.10 9.00
C LYS A 147 -12.60 -9.07 10.17
N ASN A 148 -13.23 -10.24 10.10
CA ASN A 148 -13.12 -11.27 11.14
C ASN A 148 -11.77 -12.02 11.12
N GLY A 149 -10.99 -11.87 10.04
CA GLY A 149 -9.68 -12.47 9.88
C GLY A 149 -8.56 -11.73 10.60
N ILE A 150 -8.77 -10.44 10.92
CA ILE A 150 -7.79 -9.61 11.64
C ILE A 150 -7.70 -10.08 13.10
N LYS A 151 -6.48 -10.33 13.57
CA LYS A 151 -6.20 -10.80 14.93
C LYS A 151 -5.05 -10.00 15.53
N THR A 152 -5.13 -9.77 16.83
CA THR A 152 -3.97 -9.34 17.63
C THR A 152 -3.20 -10.58 18.09
N ILE A 153 -1.89 -10.57 17.88
CA ILE A 153 -0.95 -11.63 18.26
C ILE A 153 0.00 -11.09 19.32
N PHE A 154 0.14 -11.84 20.42
CA PHE A 154 0.98 -11.50 21.58
C PHE A 154 2.39 -12.08 21.44
#